data_AF-A0A960URR9-F1
#
_entry.id   AF-A0A960URR9-F1
#
_cell.length_a   1.000
_cell.length_b   1.000
_cell.length_c   1.000
_cell.angle_alpha   90.00
_cell.angle_beta   90.00
_cell.angle_gamma   90.00
#
_symmetry.space_group_name_H-M   'P 1'
#
loop_
_entity.id
_entity.type
_entity.pdbx_description
1 polymer ?
#
loop_
_entity_poly.entity_id
_entity_poly.type
_entity_poly.pdbx_seq_one_letter_code
_entity_poly.pdbx_strand_id
1 'polypeptide(L)'
;VFGAPISSGNNAANAVAAAKSILEELDRRNARFADDAIQVGIGIHFGEAVTGNVGSPRRKEYTIIGDVVNLASRMEGLNKKFGSRALISEAVFREAALAENDVTRMPLVQVKGRQETLQPYRLL
;
A
#
# COMPACT_ATOMS: atom_id res chain seq x y z
N VAL A 1 4.79 7.70 4.94
CA VAL A 1 3.52 8.05 4.27
C VAL A 1 3.83 9.04 3.17
N PHE A 2 3.13 8.96 2.04
CA PHE A 2 3.26 9.91 0.93
C PHE A 2 2.08 10.88 1.00
N GLY A 3 2.33 12.19 0.97
CA GLY A 3 1.30 13.22 1.02
C GLY A 3 1.10 13.93 2.36
N ALA A 4 1.81 13.52 3.42
CA ALA A 4 1.76 14.17 4.72
C ALA A 4 3.15 14.22 5.38
N PRO A 5 3.53 15.35 6.04
CA PRO A 5 2.76 16.60 6.17
C PRO A 5 2.75 17.44 4.88
N ILE A 6 3.63 17.13 3.92
CA ILE A 6 3.78 17.85 2.66
C ILE A 6 3.50 16.88 1.52
N SER A 7 2.69 17.32 0.57
CA SER A 7 2.38 16.60 -0.67
C SER A 7 3.26 17.11 -1.81
N SER A 8 3.75 16.20 -2.63
CA SER A 8 4.46 16.52 -3.88
C SER A 8 3.56 16.39 -5.12
N GLY A 9 2.23 16.27 -4.93
CA GLY A 9 1.26 16.05 -6.01
C GLY A 9 1.19 14.60 -6.52
N ASN A 10 2.34 13.91 -6.62
CA ASN A 10 2.43 12.56 -7.18
C ASN A 10 2.48 11.44 -6.11
N ASN A 11 1.74 11.58 -5.01
CA ASN A 11 1.91 10.72 -3.83
C ASN A 11 1.63 9.23 -4.10
N ALA A 12 0.58 8.92 -4.86
CA ALA A 12 0.23 7.54 -5.19
C ALA A 12 1.30 6.91 -6.10
N ALA A 13 1.75 7.63 -7.13
CA ALA A 13 2.81 7.18 -8.03
C ALA A 13 4.14 6.95 -7.27
N ASN A 14 4.50 7.86 -6.36
CA ASN A 14 5.68 7.72 -5.52
C ASN A 14 5.60 6.50 -4.59
N ALA A 15 4.41 6.20 -4.04
CA ALA A 15 4.19 5.01 -3.23
C ALA A 15 4.35 3.72 -4.05
N VAL A 16 3.81 3.69 -5.27
CA VAL A 16 3.95 2.56 -6.21
C VAL A 16 5.42 2.35 -6.59
N ALA A 17 6.13 3.43 -6.93
CA ALA A 17 7.55 3.38 -7.27
C ALA A 17 8.39 2.84 -6.10
N ALA A 18 8.13 3.34 -4.88
CA ALA A 18 8.81 2.86 -3.69
C ALA A 18 8.55 1.37 -3.44
N ALA A 19 7.32 0.89 -3.62
CA ALA A 19 7.00 -0.52 -3.51
C ALA A 19 7.78 -1.38 -4.52
N LYS A 20 7.83 -0.96 -5.79
CA LYS A 20 8.63 -1.64 -6.83
C LYS A 20 10.10 -1.71 -6.45
N SER A 21 10.71 -0.60 -6.01
CA SER A 21 12.11 -0.58 -5.58
C SER A 21 12.38 -1.46 -4.36
N ILE A 22 11.45 -1.55 -3.40
CA ILE A 22 11.57 -2.48 -2.27
C ILE A 22 11.56 -3.93 -2.76
N LEU A 23 10.66 -4.27 -3.69
CA LEU A 23 10.57 -5.62 -4.23
C LEU A 23 11.83 -6.01 -5.01
N GLU A 24 12.34 -5.13 -5.86
CA GLU A 24 13.59 -5.33 -6.62
C GLU A 24 14.79 -5.55 -5.70
N GLU A 25 14.93 -4.75 -4.63
CA GLU A 25 16.02 -4.90 -3.67
C GLU A 25 15.93 -6.22 -2.90
N LEU A 26 14.72 -6.64 -2.53
CA LEU A 26 14.51 -7.93 -1.89
C LEU A 26 14.85 -9.09 -2.83
N ASP A 27 14.52 -9.00 -4.11
CA ASP A 27 14.89 -10.03 -5.08
C ASP A 27 16.41 -10.13 -5.22
N ARG A 28 17.13 -9.00 -5.27
CA ARG A 28 18.60 -8.98 -5.25
C ARG A 28 19.20 -9.61 -3.99
N ARG A 29 18.62 -9.33 -2.82
CA ARG A 29 19.09 -9.88 -1.53
C ARG A 29 18.81 -11.37 -1.41
N ASN A 30 17.60 -11.80 -1.77
CA ASN A 30 17.18 -13.19 -1.69
C ASN A 30 17.96 -14.08 -2.68
N ALA A 31 18.39 -13.53 -3.82
CA ALA A 31 19.30 -14.23 -4.73
C ALA A 31 20.67 -14.57 -4.09
N ARG A 32 21.11 -13.80 -3.09
CA ARG A 32 22.37 -14.03 -2.37
C ARG A 32 22.22 -14.95 -1.15
N PHE A 33 21.02 -15.02 -0.57
CA PHE A 33 20.72 -15.77 0.65
C PHE A 33 19.41 -16.55 0.50
N ALA A 34 19.43 -17.55 -0.38
CA ALA A 34 18.22 -18.29 -0.75
C ALA A 34 17.56 -19.03 0.43
N ASP A 35 18.36 -19.56 1.35
CA ASP A 35 17.88 -20.32 2.51
C ASP A 35 17.21 -19.44 3.57
N ASP A 36 17.49 -18.13 3.58
CA ASP A 36 16.94 -17.12 4.50
C ASP A 36 16.12 -16.05 3.75
N ALA A 37 15.45 -16.45 2.65
CA ALA A 37 14.74 -15.53 1.79
C ALA A 37 13.63 -14.76 2.55
N ILE A 38 13.73 -13.43 2.52
CA ILE A 38 12.76 -12.54 3.16
C ILE A 38 11.50 -12.46 2.30
N GLN A 39 10.36 -12.74 2.90
CA GLN A 39 9.04 -12.59 2.29
C GLN A 39 8.36 -11.31 2.80
N VAL A 40 7.74 -10.57 1.89
CA VAL A 40 7.03 -9.32 2.20
C VAL A 40 5.69 -9.28 1.48
N GLY A 41 4.67 -8.74 2.15
CA GLY A 41 3.44 -8.25 1.55
C GLY A 41 3.42 -6.73 1.62
N ILE A 42 3.14 -6.07 0.50
CA ILE A 42 2.97 -4.63 0.42
C ILE A 42 1.51 -4.34 0.06
N GLY A 43 0.85 -3.50 0.86
CA GLY A 43 -0.49 -3.00 0.60
C GLY A 43 -0.48 -1.48 0.46
N ILE A 44 -1.02 -0.98 -0.64
CA ILE A 44 -1.12 0.47 -0.88
C ILE A 44 -2.57 0.86 -1.08
N HIS A 45 -2.99 1.90 -0.37
CA HIS A 45 -4.28 2.55 -0.57
C HIS A 45 -4.10 4.07 -0.52
N PHE A 46 -5.00 4.78 -1.21
CA PHE A 46 -4.99 6.23 -1.34
C PHE A 46 -6.38 6.76 -0.98
N GLY A 47 -6.40 7.83 -0.19
CA GLY A 47 -7.63 8.43 0.33
C GLY A 47 -7.33 9.47 1.40
N GLU A 48 -8.38 10.11 1.89
CA GLU A 48 -8.26 11.17 2.88
C GLU A 48 -7.88 10.63 4.27
N ALA A 49 -7.04 11.38 4.96
CA ALA A 49 -6.65 11.12 6.33
C ALA A 49 -6.53 12.44 7.10
N VAL A 50 -6.86 12.41 8.40
CA VAL A 50 -6.52 13.48 9.32
C VAL A 50 -5.12 13.22 9.84
N THR A 51 -4.24 14.22 9.77
CA THR A 51 -2.88 14.12 10.27
C THR A 51 -2.59 15.21 11.30
N GLY A 52 -1.81 14.88 12.33
CA GLY A 52 -1.51 15.86 13.37
C GLY A 52 -0.73 15.28 14.54
N ASN A 53 -0.28 16.16 15.43
CA ASN A 53 0.38 15.76 16.67
C ASN A 53 -0.67 15.36 17.70
N VAL A 54 -0.70 14.08 18.08
CA VAL A 54 -1.60 13.54 19.10
C VAL A 54 -0.78 13.15 20.33
N GLY A 55 -1.30 13.44 21.52
CA GLY A 55 -0.66 13.08 22.79
C GLY A 55 -0.62 14.23 23.80
N SER A 56 -0.01 13.96 24.94
CA SER A 56 0.13 14.96 26.01
C SER A 56 1.22 15.99 25.66
N PRO A 57 1.27 17.15 26.33
CA PRO A 57 2.34 18.14 26.11
C PRO A 57 3.75 17.57 26.27
N ARG A 58 3.92 16.52 27.08
CA ARG A 58 5.20 15.84 27.34
C ARG A 58 5.55 14.74 26.33
N ARG A 59 4.58 14.23 25.56
CA ARG A 59 4.80 13.19 24.55
C ARG A 59 3.79 13.37 23.42
N LYS A 60 4.24 14.00 22.33
CA LYS A 60 3.47 14.16 21.10
C LYS A 60 4.02 13.20 20.05
N GLU A 61 3.13 12.48 19.39
CA GLU A 61 3.44 11.64 18.25
C GLU A 61 2.67 12.16 17.03
N TYR A 62 3.34 12.21 15.88
CA TYR A 62 2.68 12.58 14.63
C TYR A 62 1.86 11.37 14.16
N THR A 63 0.54 11.50 14.20
CA THR A 63 -0.41 10.42 13.92
C THR A 63 -1.19 10.69 12.65
N ILE A 64 -1.53 9.61 11.96
CA ILE A 64 -2.41 9.62 10.80
C ILE A 64 -3.64 8.79 11.17
N ILE A 65 -4.80 9.42 11.16
CA ILE A 65 -6.07 8.81 11.55
C ILE A 65 -7.00 8.90 10.35
N GLY A 66 -7.55 7.76 9.96
CA GLY A 66 -8.47 7.68 8.85
C GLY A 66 -8.65 6.24 8.42
N ASP A 67 -9.79 5.99 7.80
CA ASP A 67 -10.07 4.65 7.29
C ASP A 67 -9.09 4.20 6.22
N VAL A 68 -8.46 5.16 5.52
CA VAL A 68 -7.41 4.90 4.54
C VAL A 68 -6.27 4.04 5.10
N VAL A 69 -5.90 4.21 6.38
CA VAL A 69 -4.85 3.43 7.04
C VAL A 69 -5.28 1.99 7.25
N ASN A 70 -6.54 1.79 7.66
CA ASN A 70 -7.11 0.46 7.86
C ASN A 70 -7.26 -0.28 6.53
N LEU A 71 -7.69 0.42 5.47
CA LEU A 71 -7.80 -0.15 4.13
C LEU A 71 -6.41 -0.51 3.57
N ALA A 72 -5.38 0.32 3.77
CA ALA A 72 -4.01 -0.01 3.39
C ALA A 72 -3.50 -1.30 4.07
N SER A 73 -3.72 -1.44 5.39
CA SER A 73 -3.38 -2.67 6.12
C SER A 73 -4.15 -3.90 5.61
N ARG A 74 -5.43 -3.74 5.27
CA ARG A 74 -6.21 -4.83 4.65
C ARG A 74 -5.67 -5.22 3.28
N MET A 75 -5.28 -4.24 2.46
CA MET A 75 -4.64 -4.50 1.17
C MET A 75 -3.35 -5.31 1.34
N GLU A 76 -2.56 -5.04 2.39
CA GLU A 76 -1.37 -5.83 2.72
C GLU A 76 -1.76 -7.26 3.05
N GLY A 77 -2.74 -7.46 3.94
CA GLY A 77 -3.18 -8.80 4.34
C GLY A 77 -3.76 -9.64 3.19
N LEU A 78 -4.31 -9.01 2.15
CA LEU A 78 -4.79 -9.69 0.94
C LEU A 78 -3.67 -10.35 0.13
N ASN A 79 -2.42 -9.93 0.30
CA ASN A 79 -1.28 -10.58 -0.36
C ASN A 79 -1.22 -12.07 -0.03
N LYS A 80 -1.48 -12.44 1.23
CA LYS A 80 -1.51 -13.85 1.67
C LYS A 80 -2.62 -14.63 0.98
N LYS A 81 -3.80 -14.02 0.80
CA LYS A 81 -4.95 -14.64 0.14
C LYS A 81 -4.68 -14.89 -1.34
N PHE A 82 -4.01 -13.94 -2.00
CA PHE A 82 -3.80 -13.97 -3.44
C PHE A 82 -2.43 -14.50 -3.87
N GLY A 83 -1.55 -14.86 -2.93
CA GLY A 83 -0.18 -15.28 -3.23
C GLY A 83 0.63 -14.19 -3.95
N SER A 84 0.36 -12.92 -3.65
CA SER A 84 1.05 -11.78 -4.26
C SER A 84 2.03 -11.13 -3.29
N ARG A 85 2.92 -10.28 -3.81
CA ARG A 85 3.88 -9.51 -3.00
C ARG A 85 3.51 -8.04 -2.84
N ALA A 86 2.79 -7.47 -3.82
CA ALA A 86 2.29 -6.11 -3.74
C ALA A 86 0.89 -5.98 -4.35
N LEU A 87 -0.03 -5.42 -3.57
CA LEU A 87 -1.38 -5.10 -3.98
C LEU A 87 -1.66 -3.62 -3.76
N ILE A 88 -2.36 -3.03 -4.72
CA ILE A 88 -2.85 -1.66 -4.66
C ILE A 88 -4.38 -1.66 -4.80
N SER A 89 -5.03 -0.72 -4.12
CA SER A 89 -6.46 -0.47 -4.35
C SER A 89 -6.71 0.25 -5.68
N GLU A 90 -7.94 0.18 -6.19
CA GLU A 90 -8.38 0.97 -7.34
C GLU A 90 -8.09 2.48 -7.21
N ALA A 91 -8.22 3.06 -6.02
CA ALA A 91 -7.90 4.47 -5.79
C ALA A 91 -6.43 4.79 -6.13
N VAL A 92 -5.51 3.88 -5.81
CA VAL A 92 -4.08 4.04 -6.15
C VAL A 92 -3.86 3.84 -7.65
N PHE A 93 -4.51 2.85 -8.25
CA PHE A 93 -4.42 2.62 -9.71
C PHE A 93 -4.81 3.88 -10.50
N ARG A 94 -5.93 4.50 -10.12
CA ARG A 94 -6.42 5.74 -10.74
C ARG A 94 -5.54 6.95 -10.44
N GLU A 95 -5.22 7.18 -9.16
CA GLU A 95 -4.44 8.36 -8.75
C GLU A 95 -3.00 8.33 -9.25
N ALA A 96 -2.38 7.15 -9.32
CA ALA A 96 -1.05 7.00 -9.88
C ALA A 96 -1.05 6.95 -11.42
N ALA A 97 -2.22 7.03 -12.06
CA ALA A 97 -2.41 6.96 -13.50
C ALA A 97 -1.68 5.78 -14.15
N LEU A 98 -1.76 4.60 -13.52
CA LEU A 98 -1.09 3.39 -14.02
C LEU A 98 -1.78 2.87 -15.28
N ALA A 99 -1.00 2.30 -16.18
CA ALA A 99 -1.55 1.64 -17.35
C ALA A 99 -1.98 0.20 -16.99
N GLU A 100 -2.94 -0.36 -17.75
CA GLU A 100 -3.46 -1.71 -17.52
C GLU A 100 -2.36 -2.78 -17.65
N ASN A 101 -1.30 -2.52 -18.42
CA ASN A 101 -0.14 -3.40 -18.57
C ASN A 101 0.87 -3.31 -17.41
N ASP A 102 0.71 -2.38 -16.47
CA ASP A 102 1.55 -2.28 -15.26
C ASP A 102 1.00 -3.13 -14.10
N VAL A 103 -0.20 -3.69 -14.25
CA VAL A 103 -0.93 -4.35 -13.18
C VAL A 103 -1.66 -5.59 -13.65
N THR A 104 -2.00 -6.48 -12.72
CA THR A 104 -3.01 -7.53 -12.93
C THR A 104 -4.23 -7.20 -12.07
N ARG A 105 -5.40 -7.05 -12.70
CA ARG A 105 -6.67 -6.89 -11.97
C ARG A 105 -7.02 -8.18 -11.22
N MET A 106 -7.28 -8.08 -9.91
CA MET A 106 -7.58 -9.22 -9.04
C MET A 106 -9.10 -9.37 -8.82
N PRO A 107 -9.59 -10.51 -8.31
CA PRO A 107 -10.99 -10.64 -7.93
C PRO A 107 -11.42 -9.59 -6.89
N LEU A 108 -12.67 -9.12 -6.99
CA LEU A 108 -13.26 -8.21 -6.00
C LEU A 108 -13.23 -8.82 -4.59
N VAL A 109 -13.03 -7.97 -3.60
CA VAL A 109 -13.01 -8.36 -2.20
C VAL A 109 -14.02 -7.53 -1.42
N GLN A 110 -14.89 -8.20 -0.67
CA GLN A 110 -15.81 -7.53 0.24
C GLN A 110 -15.06 -7.09 1.50
N VAL A 111 -15.22 -5.81 1.87
CA VAL A 111 -14.63 -5.31 3.11
C VAL A 111 -15.45 -5.81 4.29
N LYS A 112 -14.83 -6.57 5.19
CA LYS A 112 -15.51 -7.07 6.40
C LYS A 112 -16.14 -5.92 7.18
N GLY A 113 -17.45 -6.00 7.41
CA GLY A 113 -18.21 -4.98 8.15
C GLY A 113 -18.70 -3.80 7.28
N ARG A 114 -18.58 -3.87 5.95
CA ARG A 114 -19.14 -2.89 5.02
C ARG A 114 -19.77 -3.55 3.79
N GLN A 115 -20.67 -2.83 3.13
CA GLN A 115 -21.20 -3.24 1.82
C GLN A 115 -20.25 -2.92 0.67
N GLU A 116 -19.22 -2.12 0.91
CA GLU A 116 -18.26 -1.70 -0.09
C GLU A 116 -17.33 -2.85 -0.51
N THR A 117 -17.19 -3.03 -1.82
CA THR A 117 -16.25 -3.96 -2.44
C THR A 117 -15.00 -3.21 -2.89
N LEU A 118 -13.83 -3.72 -2.52
CA LEU A 118 -12.56 -3.26 -3.04
C LEU A 118 -12.20 -4.02 -4.29
N GLN A 119 -11.71 -3.29 -5.30
CA GLN A 119 -11.06 -3.84 -6.48
C GLN A 119 -9.53 -3.77 -6.28
N PRO A 120 -8.86 -4.90 -5.99
CA PRO A 120 -7.41 -4.94 -5.87
C PRO A 120 -6.76 -5.09 -7.25
N TYR A 121 -5.55 -4.57 -7.35
CA TYR A 121 -4.65 -4.77 -8.48
C TYR A 121 -3.30 -5.24 -7.95
N ARG A 122 -2.73 -6.27 -8.55
CA ARG A 122 -1.36 -6.72 -8.29
C ARG A 122 -0.40 -5.93 -9.15
N LEU A 123 0.65 -5.37 -8.54
CA LEU A 123 1.73 -4.73 -9.30
C LEU A 123 2.57 -5.80 -10.02
N LEU A 124 2.96 -5.51 -11.25
CA LEU A 124 3.91 -6.29 -12.04
C LEU A 124 5.35 -5.82 -11.81
#